data_AF-A4WQN7-F1
#
_entry.id   AF-A4WQN7-F1
#
_cell.length_a   1.000
_cell.length_b   1.000
_cell.length_c   1.000
_cell.angle_alpha   90.00
_cell.angle_beta   90.00
_cell.angle_gamma   90.00
#
_symmetry.space_group_name_H-M   'P 1'
#
loop_
_entity.id
_entity.type
_entity.pdbx_description
1 polymer ?
#
loop_
_entity_poly.entity_id
_entity_poly.type
_entity_poly.pdbx_seq_one_letter_code
_entity_poly.pdbx_strand_id
1 'polypeptide(L)'
;MEAQAFDSRQPQIFRRMCRGRGDRDASPVWSLHLVHRETGDVLRLNGMPLVIYTRDATEGLAALLEDRDPRLWRAEVSQVTASHQPL
;
A
#
# COMPACT_ATOMS: atom_id res chain seq x y z
N MET A 1 -29.37 -2.72 -25.68
CA MET A 1 -28.47 -1.76 -25.01
C MET A 1 -28.55 -2.10 -23.53
N GLU A 2 -27.78 -3.10 -23.09
CA GLU A 2 -27.88 -3.59 -21.72
C GLU A 2 -26.51 -3.48 -21.07
N ALA A 3 -26.48 -2.70 -19.99
CA ALA A 3 -25.28 -2.36 -19.25
C ALA A 3 -24.75 -3.61 -18.55
N GLN A 4 -23.54 -4.01 -18.93
CA GLN A 4 -22.80 -5.08 -18.27
C GLN A 4 -22.55 -4.67 -16.83
N ALA A 5 -23.14 -5.42 -15.90
CA ALA A 5 -22.96 -5.27 -14.47
C ALA A 5 -21.46 -5.42 -14.13
N PHE A 6 -20.88 -4.36 -13.56
CA PHE A 6 -19.52 -4.34 -13.06
C PHE A 6 -19.45 -5.23 -11.82
N ASP A 7 -19.01 -6.47 -12.03
CA ASP A 7 -18.88 -7.51 -11.01
C ASP A 7 -17.90 -7.04 -9.93
N SER A 8 -18.47 -6.69 -8.77
CA SER A 8 -17.78 -6.08 -7.63
C SER A 8 -17.01 -7.12 -6.81
N ARG A 9 -16.13 -7.90 -7.46
CA ARG A 9 -15.11 -8.71 -6.77
C ARG A 9 -14.02 -7.80 -6.24
N GLN A 10 -14.36 -7.03 -5.21
CA GLN A 10 -13.37 -6.48 -4.29
C GLN A 10 -12.59 -7.67 -3.71
N PRO A 11 -11.26 -7.74 -3.87
CA PRO A 11 -10.48 -8.74 -3.14
C PRO A 11 -10.55 -8.42 -1.64
N GLN A 12 -11.22 -9.30 -0.91
CA GLN A 12 -11.57 -9.23 0.51
C GLN A 12 -10.37 -9.37 1.47
N ILE A 13 -9.13 -9.06 1.06
CA ILE A 13 -7.91 -9.48 1.78
C ILE A 13 -7.52 -8.53 2.93
N PHE A 14 -8.15 -7.36 3.06
CA PHE A 14 -7.74 -6.30 4.00
C PHE A 14 -8.29 -6.40 5.44
N ARG A 15 -8.65 -7.60 5.93
CA ARG A 15 -9.18 -7.72 7.30
C ARG A 15 -8.59 -8.87 8.09
N ARG A 16 -7.37 -8.66 8.60
CA ARG A 16 -6.90 -9.37 9.79
C ARG A 16 -6.58 -8.36 10.90
N MET A 17 -7.41 -8.41 11.95
CA MET A 17 -7.25 -7.60 13.15
C MET A 17 -5.93 -7.94 13.84
N CYS A 18 -5.08 -6.94 14.05
CA CYS A 18 -3.98 -7.01 15.01
C CYS A 18 -4.57 -7.01 16.44
N ARG A 19 -5.03 -8.17 16.93
CA ARG A 19 -5.27 -8.37 18.37
C ARG A 19 -4.01 -8.95 19.01
N GLY A 20 -3.14 -8.06 19.48
CA GLY A 20 -2.02 -8.38 20.35
C GLY A 20 -2.03 -7.44 21.55
N ARG A 21 -2.44 -7.97 22.72
CA ARG A 21 -2.37 -7.26 23.99
C ARG A 21 -0.95 -7.42 24.52
N GLY A 22 -0.12 -6.38 24.43
CA GLY A 22 1.22 -6.38 25.03
C GLY A 22 2.12 -5.31 24.43
N ASP A 23 2.65 -4.47 25.30
CA ASP A 23 3.64 -3.40 25.09
C ASP A 23 5.02 -3.90 24.56
N ARG A 24 5.04 -5.01 23.81
CA ARG A 24 6.22 -5.61 23.17
C ARG A 24 6.13 -5.68 21.65
N ASP A 25 5.05 -5.18 21.04
CA ASP A 25 4.90 -5.13 19.57
C ASP A 25 5.44 -3.80 19.00
N ALA A 26 6.68 -3.47 19.34
CA ALA A 26 7.43 -2.34 18.78
C ALA A 26 8.01 -2.68 17.39
N SER A 27 7.31 -3.51 16.62
CA SER A 27 7.73 -3.77 15.24
C SER A 27 7.54 -2.49 14.43
N PRO A 28 8.55 -2.06 13.65
CA PRO A 28 8.46 -0.86 12.86
C PRO A 28 7.28 -0.94 11.89
N VAL A 29 6.52 0.14 11.79
CA VAL A 29 5.51 0.30 10.75
C VAL A 29 6.19 0.93 9.54
N TRP A 30 5.85 0.46 8.36
CA TRP A 30 6.38 0.93 7.08
C TRP A 30 5.27 1.54 6.27
N SER A 31 5.55 2.65 5.58
CA SER A 31 4.72 3.20 4.51
C SER A 31 5.32 2.82 3.17
N LEU A 32 4.48 2.37 2.26
CA LEU A 32 4.86 1.98 0.92
C LEU A 32 4.05 2.78 -0.09
N HIS A 33 4.75 3.32 -1.09
CA HIS A 33 4.18 4.06 -2.20
C HIS A 33 4.59 3.42 -3.51
N LEU A 34 3.70 3.42 -4.49
CA LEU A 34 4.07 3.07 -5.86
C LEU A 34 4.38 4.36 -6.62
N VAL A 35 5.56 4.43 -7.22
CA VAL A 35 6.09 5.61 -7.88
C VAL A 35 6.43 5.30 -9.33
N HIS A 36 5.98 6.15 -10.24
CA HIS A 36 6.30 6.05 -11.66
C HIS A 36 7.78 6.40 -11.86
N ARG A 37 8.54 5.53 -12.54
CA ARG A 37 10.00 5.63 -12.61
C ARG A 37 10.48 6.84 -13.40
N GLU A 38 9.79 7.19 -14.47
CA GLU A 38 10.20 8.28 -15.36
C GLU A 38 9.76 9.65 -14.83
N THR A 39 8.56 9.74 -14.26
CA THR A 39 7.97 11.02 -13.85
C THR A 39 8.13 11.30 -12.36
N GLY A 40 8.37 10.26 -11.54
CA GLY A 40 8.40 10.38 -10.09
C GLY A 40 7.01 10.48 -9.45
N ASP A 41 5.93 10.33 -10.20
CA ASP A 41 4.57 10.46 -9.69
C ASP A 41 4.16 9.27 -8.83
N VAL A 42 3.54 9.55 -7.67
CA VAL A 42 2.90 8.52 -6.85
C VAL A 42 1.61 8.08 -7.53
N LEU A 43 1.38 6.77 -7.58
CA LEU A 43 0.11 6.20 -8.06
C LEU A 43 -1.05 6.77 -7.25
N ARG A 44 -2.03 7.33 -7.95
CA ARG A 44 -3.26 7.86 -7.36
C ARG A 44 -4.46 7.03 -7.77
N LEU A 45 -5.35 6.76 -6.82
CA LEU A 45 -6.66 6.16 -7.05
C LEU A 45 -7.72 7.22 -6.78
N ASN A 46 -8.58 7.51 -7.75
CA ASN A 46 -9.60 8.57 -7.67
C ASN A 46 -9.01 9.92 -7.20
N GLY A 47 -7.82 10.26 -7.70
CA GLY A 47 -7.11 11.49 -7.34
C GLY A 47 -6.36 11.45 -6.00
N MET A 48 -6.50 10.42 -5.18
CA MET A 48 -5.82 10.30 -3.88
C MET A 48 -4.56 9.43 -3.99
N PRO A 49 -3.42 9.81 -3.39
CA PRO A 49 -2.21 9.01 -3.41
C PRO A 49 -2.44 7.68 -2.69
N LEU A 50 -2.03 6.58 -3.33
CA LEU A 50 -2.04 5.27 -2.73
C LEU A 50 -0.87 5.14 -1.74
N VAL A 51 -1.17 4.79 -0.51
CA VAL A 51 -0.21 4.42 0.53
C VAL A 51 -0.65 3.13 1.21
N ILE A 52 0.27 2.19 1.36
CA ILE A 52 0.06 0.97 2.14
C ILE A 52 0.89 1.06 3.42
N TYR A 53 0.26 0.80 4.56
CA TYR A 53 0.94 0.65 5.83
C TYR A 53 1.01 -0.82 6.22
N THR A 54 2.21 -1.30 6.57
CA THR A 54 2.46 -2.70 6.93
C THR A 54 3.51 -2.81 8.03
N ARG A 55 3.51 -3.93 8.76
CA ARG A 55 4.61 -4.31 9.67
C ARG A 55 5.65 -5.19 8.97
N ASP A 56 5.31 -5.78 7.83
CA ASP A 56 6.22 -6.53 6.97
C ASP A 56 6.41 -5.78 5.64
N ALA A 57 7.53 -5.07 5.53
CA ALA A 57 7.86 -4.29 4.33
C ALA A 57 8.10 -5.19 3.10
N THR A 58 8.62 -6.40 3.30
CA THR A 58 8.98 -7.30 2.19
C THR A 58 7.73 -7.89 1.55
N GLU A 59 6.81 -8.39 2.38
CA GLU A 59 5.52 -8.88 1.92
C GLU A 59 4.71 -7.75 1.26
N GLY A 60 4.65 -6.58 1.91
CA GLY A 60 3.94 -5.42 1.38
C GLY A 60 4.50 -4.94 0.04
N LEU A 61 5.82 -4.98 -0.12
CA LEU A 61 6.50 -4.64 -1.37
C LEU A 61 6.15 -5.61 -2.50
N ALA A 62 6.20 -6.91 -2.22
CA ALA A 62 5.87 -7.95 -3.19
C ALA A 62 4.42 -7.80 -3.66
N ALA A 63 3.47 -7.66 -2.73
CA ALA A 63 2.06 -7.47 -3.04
C ALA A 63 1.80 -6.15 -3.80
N LEU A 64 2.54 -5.09 -3.48
CA LEU A 64 2.40 -3.81 -4.18
C LEU A 64 2.95 -3.87 -5.61
N LEU A 65 3.98 -4.68 -5.89
CA LEU A 65 4.53 -4.80 -7.24
C LEU A 65 3.89 -5.93 -8.06
N GLU A 66 3.09 -6.78 -7.44
CA GLU A 66 2.37 -7.86 -8.10
C GLU A 66 1.51 -7.32 -9.26
N ASP A 67 1.60 -7.97 -10.42
CA ASP A 67 0.91 -7.60 -11.66
C ASP A 67 1.27 -6.21 -12.23
N ARG A 68 2.34 -5.56 -11.75
CA ARG A 68 2.78 -4.24 -12.25
C ARG A 68 4.01 -4.34 -13.13
N ASP A 69 4.04 -3.54 -14.19
CA ASP A 69 5.22 -3.44 -15.06
C ASP A 69 6.41 -2.82 -14.29
N PRO A 70 7.50 -3.58 -14.05
CA PRO A 70 8.66 -3.10 -13.31
C PRO A 70 9.48 -2.03 -14.06
N ARG A 71 9.25 -1.83 -15.36
CA ARG A 71 9.87 -0.75 -16.15
C ARG A 71 9.23 0.60 -15.88
N LEU A 72 7.92 0.60 -15.57
CA LEU A 72 7.14 1.80 -15.32
C LEU A 72 7.08 2.13 -13.83
N TRP A 73 7.01 1.10 -12.98
CA TRP A 73 6.75 1.29 -11.56
C TRP A 73 7.93 0.85 -10.69
N ARG A 74 8.16 1.62 -9.64
CA ARG A 74 8.98 1.22 -8.49
C ARG A 74 8.17 1.42 -7.22
N ALA A 75 8.53 0.70 -6.18
CA ALA A 75 7.98 0.93 -4.86
C ALA A 75 9.00 1.68 -4.00
N GLU A 76 8.52 2.68 -3.29
CA GLU A 76 9.30 3.42 -2.30
C GLU A 76 8.81 3.04 -0.91
N VAL A 77 9.76 2.74 -0.03
CA VAL A 77 9.51 2.20 1.30
C VAL A 77 10.15 3.15 2.31
N SER A 78 9.35 3.61 3.26
CA SER A 78 9.79 4.51 4.32
C SER A 78 9.33 3.95 5.67
N GLN A 79 10.17 4.06 6.69
CA GLN A 79 9.76 3.72 8.04
C GLN A 79 8.87 4.83 8.60
N VAL A 80 7.71 4.45 9.15
CA VAL A 80 6.83 5.37 9.87
C VAL A 80 7.42 5.58 11.25
N THR A 81 7.98 6.76 11.47
CA THR A 81 8.38 7.20 12.80
C THR A 81 7.17 7.85 13.49
N ALA A 82 7.11 7.78 14.83
CA ALA A 82 6.04 8.39 15.62
C ALA A 82 5.91 9.92 15.44
N SER A 83 6.85 10.54 14.72
CA SER A 83 6.91 11.98 14.42
C SER A 83 6.21 12.36 13.11
N HIS A 84 5.65 11.41 12.35
CA HIS A 84 4.96 11.71 11.08
C HIS A 84 3.54 12.26 11.34
N GLN A 85 3.46 13.44 11.93
CA GLN A 85 2.22 14.22 11.97
C GLN A 85 2.05 14.90 10.60
N PRO A 86 0.96 14.65 9.86
CA PRO A 86 0.64 15.50 8.72
C PRO A 86 0.37 16.92 9.25
N LEU A 87 1.09 17.90 8.71
CA LEU A 87 0.85 19.34 8.95
C LEU A 87 -0.53 19.76 8.44
#